data_AF-A0A3L5TSI4-F1
#
_entry.id   AF-A0A3L5TSI4-F1
#
_cell.length_a   1.000
_cell.length_b   1.000
_cell.length_c   1.000
_cell.angle_alpha   90.00
_cell.angle_beta   90.00
_cell.angle_gamma   90.00
#
_symmetry.space_group_name_H-M   'P 1'
#
loop_
_entity.id
_entity.type
_entity.pdbx_description
1 polymer ?
#
loop_
_entity_poly.entity_id
_entity_poly.type
_entity_poly.pdbx_seq_one_letter_code
_entity_poly.pdbx_strand_id
1 'polypeptide(L)'
;MVFFAVLMQDFEKVISHYLQQDDYNGALLILRKQSDVELYYKFSPLLMQYIPKETVTAWIAKSAELEPMKLIPALVQYDHDKYREQGNEAITYLEFCVEKLTNKEMAIHNYLLSLYAILRPDRLMQYLDIQGTDPDEICYDLKYALRLCMEHDRKKACVHIYSLMGLYEEAVDLALDVDVELAKTQAEKPEDTDDELKKKLWLRIARHVVEKEKDVKRAMEFLHECDLLKIEDILPFFPDFVTIDHFKDAIITSLQEYNSHIETLKEEMDEATGSAEEIRKEIQSFRNKYSTVKANDKCAACNYPLMTRGFYLFPCQHKFHSDCLIEEVIPNLTTTKKNRVVDLQRKLAEHESSKLQQQQSNDLSSLNIPKHLDIKAELDDLVASECLYCGDFMIRCVDKPFIDEEEEDQSHSSWN
;
A
#
# COMPACT_ATOMS: atom_id res chain seq x y z
N MET A 1 -7.46 -70.97 20.72
CA MET A 1 -7.51 -69.73 21.54
C MET A 1 -7.86 -68.49 20.72
N VAL A 2 -7.41 -68.34 19.47
CA VAL A 2 -7.78 -67.21 18.59
C VAL A 2 -9.29 -67.11 18.33
N PHE A 3 -9.98 -68.23 18.09
CA PHE A 3 -11.45 -68.26 17.93
C PHE A 3 -12.23 -67.84 19.19
N PHE A 4 -11.66 -68.07 20.39
CA PHE A 4 -12.30 -67.73 21.65
C PHE A 4 -12.19 -66.23 21.96
N ALA A 5 -11.05 -65.62 21.61
CA ALA A 5 -10.84 -64.19 21.78
C ALA A 5 -11.62 -63.33 20.78
N VAL A 6 -11.84 -63.82 19.55
CA VAL A 6 -12.78 -63.21 18.57
C VAL A 6 -14.24 -63.27 19.07
N LEU A 7 -14.59 -64.31 19.83
CA LEU A 7 -15.90 -64.46 20.48
C LEU A 7 -16.05 -63.59 21.74
N MET A 8 -14.95 -63.20 22.37
CA MET A 8 -14.90 -62.40 23.60
C MET A 8 -14.73 -60.89 23.36
N GLN A 9 -14.71 -60.43 22.09
CA GLN A 9 -14.45 -59.03 21.70
C GLN A 9 -13.12 -58.45 22.22
N ASP A 10 -12.18 -59.29 22.64
CA ASP A 10 -10.86 -58.88 23.16
C ASP A 10 -9.84 -58.77 22.01
N PHE A 11 -10.15 -57.88 21.06
CA PHE A 11 -9.39 -57.76 19.81
C PHE A 11 -7.96 -57.25 20.02
N GLU A 12 -7.67 -56.55 21.11
CA GLU A 12 -6.31 -56.12 21.51
C GLU A 12 -5.38 -57.33 21.76
N LYS A 13 -5.92 -58.42 22.33
CA LYS A 13 -5.16 -59.67 22.56
C LYS A 13 -5.03 -60.50 21.29
N VAL A 14 -6.02 -60.43 20.41
CA VAL A 14 -5.97 -61.10 19.10
C VAL A 14 -4.91 -60.43 18.23
N ILE A 15 -4.92 -59.10 18.13
CA ILE A 15 -3.94 -58.34 17.35
C ILE A 15 -2.54 -58.52 17.95
N SER A 16 -2.36 -58.43 19.27
CA SER A 16 -1.04 -58.68 19.88
C SER A 16 -0.53 -60.12 19.68
N HIS A 17 -1.41 -61.12 19.65
CA HIS A 17 -1.04 -62.50 19.31
C HIS A 17 -0.64 -62.66 17.83
N TYR A 18 -1.33 -62.02 16.89
CA TYR A 18 -0.92 -62.02 15.48
C TYR A 18 0.39 -61.26 15.26
N LEU A 19 0.61 -60.17 16.00
CA LEU A 19 1.88 -59.42 16.00
C LEU A 19 3.05 -60.22 16.60
N GLN A 20 2.79 -61.10 17.57
CA GLN A 20 3.79 -62.04 18.11
C GLN A 20 4.09 -63.21 17.18
N GLN A 21 3.23 -63.48 16.20
CA GLN A 21 3.40 -64.54 15.20
C GLN A 21 3.95 -64.04 13.86
N ASP A 22 4.39 -62.77 13.80
CA ASP A 22 4.86 -62.08 12.60
C ASP A 22 3.83 -62.04 11.44
N ASP A 23 2.55 -62.33 11.70
CA ASP A 23 1.47 -62.26 10.70
C ASP A 23 0.76 -60.90 10.77
N TYR A 24 1.47 -59.89 10.27
CA TYR A 24 1.00 -58.50 10.23
C TYR A 24 -0.17 -58.29 9.26
N ASN A 25 -0.32 -59.13 8.23
CA ASN A 25 -1.43 -59.08 7.27
C ASN A 25 -2.73 -59.59 7.88
N GLY A 26 -2.67 -60.68 8.65
CA GLY A 26 -3.79 -61.17 9.45
C GLY A 26 -4.25 -60.14 10.48
N ALA A 27 -3.31 -59.44 11.12
CA ALA A 27 -3.60 -58.34 12.04
C ALA A 27 -4.31 -57.16 11.34
N LEU A 28 -3.84 -56.74 10.16
CA LEU A 28 -4.46 -55.68 9.36
C LEU A 28 -5.88 -56.04 8.88
N LEU A 29 -6.13 -57.28 8.50
CA LEU A 29 -7.47 -57.74 8.10
C LEU A 29 -8.47 -57.72 9.26
N ILE A 30 -8.01 -58.03 10.48
CA ILE A 30 -8.84 -57.97 11.70
C ILE A 30 -9.07 -56.51 12.10
N LEU A 31 -8.04 -55.65 12.01
CA LEU A 31 -8.17 -54.21 12.20
C LEU A 31 -9.12 -53.58 11.18
N ARG A 32 -9.11 -53.99 9.90
CA ARG A 32 -10.07 -53.51 8.90
C ARG A 32 -11.51 -53.86 9.25
N LYS A 33 -11.74 -55.05 9.81
CA LYS A 33 -13.06 -55.53 10.24
C LYS A 33 -13.61 -54.85 11.49
N GLN A 34 -12.76 -54.20 12.29
CA GLN A 34 -13.15 -53.50 13.51
C GLN A 34 -13.01 -51.99 13.36
N SER A 35 -13.92 -51.22 13.96
CA SER A 35 -14.04 -49.76 13.84
C SER A 35 -13.62 -49.01 15.12
N ASP A 36 -12.71 -49.59 15.92
CA ASP A 36 -12.21 -48.95 17.12
C ASP A 36 -10.97 -48.10 16.82
N VAL A 37 -11.18 -46.79 16.80
CA VAL A 37 -10.19 -45.75 16.48
C VAL A 37 -8.96 -45.80 17.42
N GLU A 38 -9.13 -46.20 18.67
CA GLU A 38 -8.03 -46.31 19.64
C GLU A 38 -7.05 -47.47 19.35
N LEU A 39 -7.54 -48.57 18.77
CA LEU A 39 -6.68 -49.69 18.38
C LEU A 39 -5.81 -49.33 17.18
N TYR A 40 -6.34 -48.49 16.27
CA TYR A 40 -5.55 -47.94 15.17
C TYR A 40 -4.36 -47.11 15.68
N TYR A 41 -4.55 -46.27 16.70
CA TYR A 41 -3.46 -45.48 17.28
C TYR A 41 -2.43 -46.30 18.04
N LYS A 42 -2.85 -47.38 18.72
CA LYS A 42 -1.92 -48.26 19.47
C LYS A 42 -1.05 -49.12 18.57
N PHE A 43 -1.62 -49.64 17.47
CA PHE A 43 -0.92 -50.56 16.58
C PHE A 43 -0.30 -49.88 15.35
N SER A 44 -0.57 -48.59 15.12
CA SER A 44 -0.01 -47.83 14.00
C SER A 44 1.54 -47.80 13.97
N PRO A 45 2.29 -47.63 15.08
CA PRO A 45 3.75 -47.55 14.99
C PRO A 45 4.37 -48.90 14.59
N LEU A 46 3.77 -50.01 15.03
CA LEU A 46 4.24 -51.37 14.74
C LEU A 46 3.90 -51.77 13.30
N LEU A 47 2.69 -51.48 12.84
CA LEU A 47 2.30 -51.81 11.47
C LEU A 47 3.05 -50.97 10.43
N MET A 48 3.37 -49.71 10.75
CA MET A 48 4.19 -48.86 9.88
C MET A 48 5.64 -49.36 9.75
N GLN A 49 6.17 -50.02 10.79
CA GLN A 49 7.52 -50.59 10.77
C GLN A 49 7.65 -51.75 9.77
N TYR A 50 6.65 -52.64 9.74
CA TYR A 50 6.74 -53.89 8.98
C TYR A 50 5.98 -53.85 7.64
N ILE A 51 4.83 -53.18 7.56
CA ILE A 51 3.99 -53.12 6.35
C ILE A 51 3.43 -51.70 6.13
N PRO A 52 4.28 -50.74 5.68
CA PRO A 52 3.85 -49.35 5.50
C PRO A 52 2.76 -49.18 4.42
N LYS A 53 2.86 -49.89 3.29
CA LYS A 53 1.94 -49.76 2.14
C LYS A 53 0.51 -50.18 2.46
N GLU A 54 0.34 -51.35 3.06
CA GLU A 54 -0.99 -51.89 3.37
C GLU A 54 -1.64 -51.17 4.55
N THR A 55 -0.82 -50.62 5.45
CA THR A 55 -1.24 -49.81 6.58
C THR A 55 -1.74 -48.45 6.11
N VAL A 56 -0.99 -47.75 5.27
CA VAL A 56 -1.39 -46.45 4.70
C VAL A 56 -2.65 -46.58 3.84
N THR A 57 -2.75 -47.61 3.00
CA THR A 57 -3.99 -47.86 2.23
C THR A 57 -5.19 -48.18 3.13
N ALA A 58 -4.98 -48.84 4.28
CA ALA A 58 -6.02 -49.05 5.28
C ALA A 58 -6.45 -47.73 5.97
N TRP A 59 -5.51 -46.83 6.24
CA TRP A 59 -5.80 -45.50 6.79
C TRP A 59 -6.54 -44.62 5.79
N ILE A 60 -6.13 -44.62 4.52
CA ILE A 60 -6.80 -43.90 3.43
C ILE A 60 -8.25 -44.39 3.26
N ALA A 61 -8.49 -45.70 3.37
CA ALA A 61 -9.84 -46.27 3.26
C ALA A 61 -10.76 -45.90 4.44
N LYS A 62 -10.20 -45.54 5.61
CA LYS A 62 -10.93 -45.15 6.83
C LYS A 62 -10.69 -43.69 7.24
N SER A 63 -10.25 -42.86 6.30
CA SER A 63 -9.76 -41.50 6.56
C SER A 63 -10.82 -40.52 7.08
N ALA A 64 -12.10 -40.90 7.09
CA ALA A 64 -13.20 -40.09 7.63
C ALA A 64 -13.33 -40.20 9.17
N GLU A 65 -12.73 -41.20 9.81
CA GLU A 65 -12.88 -41.50 11.25
C GLU A 65 -11.56 -41.35 12.04
N LEU A 66 -10.43 -41.18 11.35
CA LEU A 66 -9.10 -41.10 11.95
C LEU A 66 -8.63 -39.65 12.02
N GLU A 67 -8.15 -39.22 13.19
CA GLU A 67 -7.52 -37.91 13.39
C GLU A 67 -6.03 -38.00 13.00
N PRO A 68 -5.58 -37.28 11.97
CA PRO A 68 -4.18 -37.34 11.53
C PRO A 68 -3.18 -36.93 12.61
N MET A 69 -3.55 -36.00 13.51
CA MET A 69 -2.69 -35.52 14.60
C MET A 69 -2.20 -36.65 15.54
N LYS A 70 -3.05 -37.63 15.83
CA LYS A 70 -2.68 -38.77 16.71
C LYS A 70 -1.82 -39.82 16.00
N LEU A 71 -1.71 -39.75 14.67
CA LEU A 71 -0.85 -40.61 13.86
C LEU A 71 0.53 -39.99 13.61
N ILE A 72 0.70 -38.68 13.80
CA ILE A 72 2.01 -37.99 13.64
C ILE A 72 3.11 -38.65 14.50
N PRO A 73 2.93 -38.93 15.81
CA PRO A 73 3.98 -39.55 16.61
C PRO A 73 4.38 -40.96 16.14
N ALA A 74 3.46 -41.68 15.48
CA ALA A 74 3.73 -43.00 14.90
C ALA A 74 4.51 -42.90 13.57
N LEU A 75 4.44 -41.76 12.90
CA LEU A 75 5.16 -41.48 11.66
C LEU A 75 6.55 -40.89 11.94
N VAL A 76 6.66 -39.97 12.90
CA VAL A 76 7.90 -39.25 13.28
C VAL A 76 9.01 -40.17 13.79
N GLN A 77 8.69 -41.36 14.29
CA GLN A 77 9.69 -42.30 14.82
C GLN A 77 10.65 -42.88 13.75
N TYR A 78 10.43 -42.59 12.47
CA TYR A 78 11.09 -43.29 11.37
C TYR A 78 11.86 -42.39 10.38
N ASP A 79 12.22 -41.17 10.79
CA ASP A 79 12.93 -40.13 10.00
C ASP A 79 14.40 -40.45 9.62
N HIS A 80 14.86 -41.70 9.68
CA HIS A 80 16.23 -42.06 9.30
C HIS A 80 16.32 -42.70 7.90
N ASP A 81 17.37 -42.35 7.14
CA ASP A 81 17.76 -42.82 5.79
C ASP A 81 17.59 -44.32 5.50
N LYS A 82 17.50 -45.16 6.54
CA LYS A 82 17.27 -46.61 6.44
C LYS A 82 15.84 -46.98 6.01
N TYR A 83 14.87 -46.07 6.08
CA TYR A 83 13.44 -46.35 5.92
C TYR A 83 12.77 -45.45 4.87
N ARG A 84 13.43 -45.26 3.72
CA ARG A 84 12.93 -44.44 2.60
C ARG A 84 11.56 -44.90 2.08
N GLU A 85 11.24 -46.19 2.16
CA GLU A 85 9.93 -46.71 1.76
C GLU A 85 8.82 -46.29 2.72
N GLN A 86 9.07 -46.33 4.04
CA GLN A 86 8.15 -45.86 5.06
C GLN A 86 7.92 -44.35 4.94
N GLY A 87 8.98 -43.58 4.71
CA GLY A 87 8.89 -42.14 4.50
C GLY A 87 8.10 -41.78 3.23
N ASN A 88 8.27 -42.52 2.13
CA ASN A 88 7.49 -42.29 0.90
C ASN A 88 6.00 -42.60 1.09
N GLU A 89 5.65 -43.66 1.82
CA GLU A 89 4.25 -43.96 2.12
C GLU A 89 3.65 -43.02 3.18
N ALA A 90 4.46 -42.50 4.09
CA ALA A 90 4.06 -41.40 4.96
C ALA A 90 3.73 -40.14 4.13
N ILE A 91 4.55 -39.82 3.12
CA ILE A 91 4.29 -38.73 2.18
C ILE A 91 2.97 -38.96 1.42
N THR A 92 2.71 -40.15 0.88
CA THR A 92 1.44 -40.41 0.14
C THR A 92 0.21 -40.28 1.02
N TYR A 93 0.30 -40.70 2.29
CA TYR A 93 -0.77 -40.50 3.27
C TYR A 93 -0.99 -39.00 3.56
N LEU A 94 0.08 -38.25 3.79
CA LEU A 94 0.01 -36.83 4.10
C LEU A 94 -0.42 -35.99 2.89
N GLU A 95 0.04 -36.31 1.68
CA GLU A 95 -0.44 -35.76 0.40
C GLU A 95 -1.97 -35.96 0.30
N PHE A 96 -2.47 -37.17 0.59
CA PHE A 96 -3.91 -37.44 0.62
C PHE A 96 -4.66 -36.63 1.69
N CYS A 97 -4.07 -36.46 2.88
CA CYS A 97 -4.64 -35.62 3.93
C CYS A 97 -4.71 -34.14 3.55
N VAL A 98 -3.73 -33.64 2.81
CA VAL A 98 -3.71 -32.25 2.33
C VAL A 98 -4.69 -32.06 1.16
N GLU A 99 -4.66 -32.94 0.15
CA GLU A 99 -5.47 -32.80 -1.07
C GLU A 99 -6.95 -33.15 -0.89
N LYS A 100 -7.28 -34.22 -0.15
CA LYS A 100 -8.66 -34.73 -0.05
C LYS A 100 -9.38 -34.39 1.23
N LEU A 101 -8.66 -34.23 2.35
CA LEU A 101 -9.27 -33.84 3.63
C LEU A 101 -9.19 -32.34 3.87
N THR A 102 -8.43 -31.58 3.06
CA THR A 102 -8.25 -30.12 3.20
C THR A 102 -7.88 -29.70 4.63
N ASN A 103 -7.11 -30.55 5.32
CA ASN A 103 -6.73 -30.27 6.70
C ASN A 103 -5.75 -29.12 6.74
N LYS A 104 -6.10 -28.03 7.42
CA LYS A 104 -5.28 -26.81 7.57
C LYS A 104 -4.35 -26.86 8.79
N GLU A 105 -4.09 -28.05 9.34
CA GLU A 105 -3.34 -28.16 10.59
C GLU A 105 -1.84 -28.00 10.37
N MET A 106 -1.24 -27.02 11.05
CA MET A 106 0.17 -26.67 10.85
C MET A 106 1.16 -27.80 11.12
N ALA A 107 0.87 -28.69 12.06
CA ALA A 107 1.73 -29.81 12.38
C ALA A 107 1.87 -30.82 11.22
N ILE A 108 0.79 -31.03 10.46
CA ILE A 108 0.77 -31.96 9.32
C ILE A 108 1.62 -31.38 8.18
N HIS A 109 1.43 -30.10 7.87
CA HIS A 109 2.20 -29.43 6.82
C HIS A 109 3.69 -29.31 7.20
N ASN A 110 4.01 -29.00 8.47
CA ASN A 110 5.40 -28.95 8.96
C ASN A 110 6.10 -30.31 8.85
N TYR A 111 5.40 -31.40 9.20
CA TYR A 111 5.96 -32.75 9.10
C TYR A 111 6.06 -33.25 7.65
N LEU A 112 5.08 -32.91 6.80
CA LEU A 112 5.16 -33.18 5.38
C LEU A 112 6.36 -32.44 4.76
N LEU A 113 6.62 -31.20 5.18
CA LEU A 113 7.77 -30.42 4.74
C LEU A 113 9.11 -31.04 5.20
N SER A 114 9.20 -31.53 6.44
CA SER A 114 10.39 -32.29 6.91
C SER A 114 10.65 -33.52 6.07
N LEU A 115 9.62 -34.29 5.75
CA LEU A 115 9.74 -35.45 4.88
C LEU A 115 10.14 -35.07 3.45
N TYR A 116 9.61 -33.98 2.89
CA TYR A 116 9.99 -33.51 1.57
C TYR A 116 11.45 -33.02 1.49
N ALA A 117 11.92 -32.28 2.51
CA ALA A 117 13.30 -31.78 2.55
C ALA A 117 14.33 -32.91 2.57
N ILE A 118 14.02 -34.00 3.27
CA ILE A 118 14.87 -35.18 3.43
C ILE A 118 14.79 -36.10 2.19
N LEU A 119 13.58 -36.47 1.75
CA LEU A 119 13.37 -37.58 0.82
C LEU A 119 13.18 -37.16 -0.65
N ARG A 120 12.55 -36.01 -0.91
CA ARG A 120 12.02 -35.63 -2.25
C ARG A 120 12.11 -34.11 -2.50
N PRO A 121 13.29 -33.56 -2.83
CA PRO A 121 13.47 -32.13 -3.07
C PRO A 121 12.69 -31.62 -4.29
N ASP A 122 12.48 -32.46 -5.32
CA ASP A 122 11.78 -32.06 -6.55
C ASP A 122 10.29 -31.81 -6.32
N ARG A 123 9.67 -32.54 -5.37
CA ARG A 123 8.28 -32.33 -4.98
C ARG A 123 8.12 -31.22 -3.95
N LEU A 124 9.16 -30.91 -3.20
CA LEU A 124 9.15 -29.80 -2.24
C LEU A 124 8.85 -28.48 -2.94
N MET A 125 9.51 -28.22 -4.08
CA MET A 125 9.24 -27.02 -4.89
C MET A 125 7.79 -26.98 -5.40
N GLN A 126 7.31 -28.09 -5.96
CA GLN A 126 5.93 -28.19 -6.42
C GLN A 126 4.92 -27.96 -5.29
N TYR A 127 5.21 -28.47 -4.09
CA TYR A 127 4.37 -28.28 -2.92
C TYR A 127 4.37 -26.82 -2.43
N LEU A 128 5.53 -26.15 -2.44
CA LEU A 128 5.63 -24.73 -2.12
C LEU A 128 4.85 -23.87 -3.13
N ASP A 129 4.93 -24.20 -4.42
CA ASP A 129 4.19 -23.50 -5.48
C ASP A 129 2.66 -23.72 -5.35
N ILE A 130 2.22 -24.92 -4.95
CA ILE A 130 0.80 -25.27 -4.79
C ILE A 130 0.17 -24.62 -3.54
N GLN A 131 0.93 -24.45 -2.46
CA GLN A 131 0.44 -23.82 -1.22
C GLN A 131 0.27 -22.30 -1.35
N GLY A 132 0.73 -21.70 -2.44
CA GLY A 132 0.49 -20.29 -2.77
C GLY A 132 1.51 -19.33 -2.17
N THR A 133 1.38 -18.07 -2.60
CA THR A 133 2.29 -16.95 -2.27
C THR A 133 1.91 -16.17 -1.01
N ASP A 134 0.74 -16.44 -0.42
CA ASP A 134 0.18 -15.63 0.66
C ASP A 134 0.54 -16.19 2.04
N PRO A 135 1.26 -15.42 2.89
CA PRO A 135 1.66 -15.83 4.24
C PRO A 135 0.52 -16.31 5.15
N ASP A 136 -0.69 -15.80 4.92
CA ASP A 136 -1.90 -16.11 5.70
C ASP A 136 -2.65 -17.37 5.21
N GLU A 137 -2.43 -17.79 3.96
CA GLU A 137 -2.95 -19.05 3.42
C GLU A 137 -1.99 -20.22 3.65
N ILE A 138 -0.71 -19.91 3.90
CA ILE A 138 0.32 -20.89 4.18
C ILE A 138 0.06 -21.58 5.52
N CYS A 139 -0.27 -22.87 5.43
CA CYS A 139 -0.56 -23.70 6.58
C CYS A 139 0.70 -24.28 7.25
N TYR A 140 1.92 -23.81 6.94
CA TYR A 140 3.17 -24.26 7.58
C TYR A 140 3.93 -23.10 8.25
N ASP A 141 4.75 -23.43 9.24
CA ASP A 141 5.61 -22.44 9.90
C ASP A 141 6.83 -22.14 9.02
N LEU A 142 6.83 -20.94 8.41
CA LEU A 142 7.91 -20.42 7.57
C LEU A 142 9.28 -20.46 8.27
N LYS A 143 9.36 -20.24 9.59
CA LYS A 143 10.63 -20.25 10.33
C LYS A 143 11.17 -21.66 10.53
N TYR A 144 10.27 -22.61 10.78
CA TYR A 144 10.63 -24.03 10.86
C TYR A 144 11.07 -24.55 9.48
N ALA A 145 10.31 -24.21 8.44
CA ALA A 145 10.62 -24.51 7.04
C ALA A 145 12.02 -24.02 6.64
N LEU A 146 12.35 -22.78 7.00
CA LEU A 146 13.64 -22.17 6.69
C LEU A 146 14.81 -22.88 7.37
N ARG A 147 14.68 -23.19 8.66
CA ARG A 147 15.72 -23.91 9.42
C ARG A 147 16.01 -25.26 8.78
N LEU A 148 14.96 -26.01 8.48
CA LEU A 148 15.05 -27.33 7.87
C LEU A 148 15.67 -27.27 6.46
N CYS A 149 15.25 -26.32 5.63
CA CYS A 149 15.81 -26.18 4.28
C CYS A 149 17.30 -25.78 4.33
N MET A 150 17.70 -24.98 5.33
CA MET A 150 19.10 -24.62 5.56
C MET A 150 19.95 -25.81 6.05
N GLU A 151 19.41 -26.62 6.96
CA GLU A 151 20.09 -27.84 7.45
C GLU A 151 20.36 -28.85 6.32
N HIS A 152 19.48 -28.92 5.33
CA HIS A 152 19.60 -29.81 4.17
C HIS A 152 20.17 -29.14 2.90
N ASP A 153 20.73 -27.94 3.02
CA ASP A 153 21.34 -27.13 1.93
C ASP A 153 20.42 -26.97 0.68
N ARG A 154 19.12 -26.83 0.92
CA ARG A 154 18.10 -26.66 -0.13
C ARG A 154 17.92 -25.18 -0.48
N LYS A 155 18.98 -24.57 -1.04
CA LYS A 155 19.05 -23.12 -1.29
C LYS A 155 17.89 -22.57 -2.12
N LYS A 156 17.44 -23.26 -3.18
CA LYS A 156 16.30 -22.82 -4.01
C LYS A 156 15.03 -22.66 -3.17
N ALA A 157 14.71 -23.66 -2.34
CA ALA A 157 13.56 -23.61 -1.44
C ALA A 157 13.70 -22.50 -0.40
N CYS A 158 14.91 -22.28 0.14
CA CYS A 158 15.16 -21.17 1.04
C CYS A 158 14.84 -19.83 0.37
N VAL A 159 15.26 -19.61 -0.88
CA VAL A 159 14.98 -18.36 -1.61
C VAL A 159 13.47 -18.13 -1.77
N HIS A 160 12.70 -19.18 -2.11
CA HIS A 160 11.25 -19.08 -2.18
C HIS A 160 10.64 -18.72 -0.81
N ILE A 161 11.06 -19.39 0.27
CA ILE A 161 10.57 -19.08 1.63
C ILE A 161 10.93 -17.65 2.05
N TYR A 162 12.14 -17.17 1.76
CA TYR A 162 12.54 -15.79 2.05
C TYR A 162 11.70 -14.76 1.27
N SER A 163 11.41 -15.04 0.00
CA SER A 163 10.50 -14.21 -0.81
C SER A 163 9.09 -14.16 -0.21
N LEU A 164 8.57 -15.28 0.31
CA LEU A 164 7.27 -15.33 0.98
C LEU A 164 7.27 -14.55 2.31
N MET A 165 8.39 -14.53 3.01
CA MET A 165 8.56 -13.76 4.23
C MET A 165 8.74 -12.24 3.99
N GLY A 166 8.84 -11.80 2.73
CA GLY A 166 9.16 -10.40 2.37
C GLY A 166 10.62 -10.01 2.62
N LEU A 167 11.49 -10.98 2.91
CA LEU A 167 12.92 -10.79 3.18
C LEU A 167 13.72 -10.95 1.88
N TYR A 168 13.55 -10.00 0.97
CA TYR A 168 14.13 -10.08 -0.37
C TYR A 168 15.66 -9.91 -0.39
N GLU A 169 16.25 -9.22 0.59
CA GLU A 169 17.71 -9.04 0.68
C GLU A 169 18.43 -10.38 0.87
N GLU A 170 17.99 -11.16 1.86
CA GLU A 170 18.53 -12.49 2.14
C GLU A 170 18.18 -13.49 1.02
N ALA A 171 16.99 -13.35 0.43
CA ALA A 171 16.58 -14.14 -0.73
C ALA A 171 17.55 -13.95 -1.91
N VAL A 172 17.90 -12.70 -2.23
CA VAL A 172 18.81 -12.37 -3.33
C VAL A 172 20.23 -12.82 -3.01
N ASP A 173 20.72 -12.64 -1.78
CA ASP A 173 22.06 -13.10 -1.40
C ASP A 173 22.21 -14.62 -1.56
N LEU A 174 21.21 -15.40 -1.14
CA LEU A 174 21.19 -16.85 -1.32
C LEU A 174 20.93 -17.29 -2.77
N ALA A 175 20.15 -16.52 -3.52
CA ALA A 175 19.93 -16.76 -4.95
C ALA A 175 21.22 -16.58 -5.74
N LEU A 176 22.01 -15.55 -5.43
CA LEU A 176 23.29 -15.28 -6.09
C LEU A 176 24.31 -16.42 -5.92
N ASP A 177 24.24 -17.17 -4.81
CA ASP A 177 25.07 -18.35 -4.61
C ASP A 177 24.61 -19.59 -5.41
N VAL A 178 23.42 -19.56 -6.00
CA VAL A 178 22.84 -20.66 -6.80
C VAL A 178 22.84 -20.31 -8.28
N ASP A 179 22.16 -19.21 -8.64
CA ASP A 179 21.95 -18.76 -10.00
C ASP A 179 21.60 -17.26 -10.04
N VAL A 180 22.31 -16.51 -10.87
CA VAL A 180 22.10 -15.08 -11.07
C VAL A 180 20.75 -14.80 -11.72
N GLU A 181 20.26 -15.68 -12.59
CA GLU A 181 18.93 -15.53 -13.23
C GLU A 181 17.81 -15.62 -12.19
N LEU A 182 17.94 -16.53 -11.23
CA LEU A 182 16.99 -16.66 -10.14
C LEU A 182 17.01 -15.40 -9.26
N ALA A 183 18.19 -14.81 -9.01
CA ALA A 183 18.29 -13.53 -8.31
C ALA A 183 17.57 -12.39 -9.05
N LYS A 184 17.63 -12.33 -10.39
CA LYS A 184 16.86 -11.34 -11.18
C LYS A 184 15.35 -11.48 -10.91
N THR A 185 14.84 -12.71 -11.00
CA THR A 185 13.40 -12.95 -10.79
C THR A 185 12.94 -12.59 -9.38
N GLN A 186 13.81 -12.68 -8.37
CA GLN A 186 13.45 -12.26 -7.00
C GLN A 186 13.59 -10.75 -6.80
N ALA A 187 14.47 -10.08 -7.53
CA ALA A 187 14.64 -8.63 -7.47
C ALA A 187 13.50 -7.87 -8.17
N GLU A 188 12.79 -8.51 -9.10
CA GLU A 188 11.65 -7.93 -9.82
C GLU A 188 10.31 -8.13 -9.09
N LYS A 189 10.22 -9.12 -8.18
CA LYS A 189 9.03 -9.42 -7.38
C LYS A 189 8.55 -8.38 -6.35
N PRO A 190 9.40 -7.52 -5.74
CA PRO A 190 8.92 -6.53 -4.79
C PRO A 190 7.87 -5.62 -5.45
N GLU A 191 6.89 -5.16 -4.67
CA GLU A 191 5.87 -4.23 -5.17
C GLU A 191 6.50 -2.93 -5.68
N ASP A 192 5.86 -2.28 -6.66
CA ASP A 192 6.33 -1.03 -7.28
C ASP A 192 6.44 0.15 -6.30
N THR A 193 5.94 0.00 -5.07
CA THR A 193 6.09 0.99 -4.00
C THR A 193 7.52 1.04 -3.45
N ASP A 194 8.32 -0.02 -3.66
CA ASP A 194 9.65 -0.19 -3.08
C ASP A 194 10.79 -0.07 -4.11
N ASP A 195 10.74 0.93 -4.99
CA ASP A 195 11.80 1.22 -5.96
C ASP A 195 13.19 1.38 -5.30
N GLU A 196 13.25 1.87 -4.06
CA GLU A 196 14.49 1.94 -3.30
C GLU A 196 15.03 0.55 -2.92
N LEU A 197 14.16 -0.39 -2.56
CA LEU A 197 14.58 -1.77 -2.27
C LEU A 197 14.97 -2.48 -3.56
N LYS A 198 14.20 -2.33 -4.65
CA LYS A 198 14.58 -2.84 -5.97
C LYS A 198 15.98 -2.34 -6.34
N LYS A 199 16.23 -1.03 -6.23
CA LYS A 199 17.55 -0.45 -6.48
C LYS A 199 18.64 -1.06 -5.60
N LYS A 200 18.40 -1.25 -4.30
CA LYS A 200 19.38 -1.88 -3.38
C LYS A 200 19.66 -3.35 -3.74
N LEU A 201 18.64 -4.13 -4.09
CA LEU A 201 18.78 -5.53 -4.50
C LEU A 201 19.57 -5.63 -5.80
N TRP A 202 19.22 -4.81 -6.79
CA TRP A 202 19.95 -4.74 -8.07
C TRP A 202 21.40 -4.30 -7.90
N LEU A 203 21.70 -3.35 -7.00
CA LEU A 203 23.08 -2.99 -6.65
C LEU A 203 23.85 -4.15 -5.99
N ARG A 204 23.19 -4.96 -5.16
CA ARG A 204 23.83 -6.16 -4.57
C ARG A 204 24.13 -7.22 -5.63
N ILE A 205 23.19 -7.47 -6.55
CA ILE A 205 23.40 -8.37 -7.69
C ILE A 205 24.56 -7.87 -8.54
N ALA A 206 24.56 -6.59 -8.92
CA ALA A 206 25.62 -5.99 -9.71
C ALA A 206 26.98 -6.08 -9.02
N ARG A 207 27.05 -5.78 -7.71
CA ARG A 207 28.29 -5.93 -6.92
C ARG A 207 28.80 -7.36 -6.98
N HIS A 208 27.93 -8.34 -6.82
CA HIS A 208 28.29 -9.76 -6.84
C HIS A 208 28.82 -10.20 -8.21
N VAL A 209 28.17 -9.79 -9.30
CA VAL A 209 28.59 -10.10 -10.68
C VAL A 209 29.96 -9.47 -10.97
N VAL A 210 30.18 -8.22 -10.56
CA VAL A 210 31.46 -7.52 -10.79
C VAL A 210 32.60 -8.12 -9.94
N GLU A 211 32.35 -8.45 -8.67
CA GLU A 211 33.37 -9.00 -7.76
C GLU A 211 33.69 -10.48 -8.01
N LYS A 212 32.67 -11.34 -8.22
CA LYS A 212 32.85 -12.79 -8.37
C LYS A 212 33.07 -13.21 -9.82
N GLU A 213 32.26 -12.73 -10.76
CA GLU A 213 32.35 -13.16 -12.18
C GLU A 213 33.36 -12.34 -12.98
N LYS A 214 33.71 -11.11 -12.52
CA LYS A 214 34.61 -10.17 -13.22
C LYS A 214 34.21 -9.88 -14.67
N ASP A 215 32.94 -10.08 -15.01
CA ASP A 215 32.45 -9.90 -16.37
C ASP A 215 31.75 -8.55 -16.52
N VAL A 216 32.50 -7.59 -17.04
CA VAL A 216 32.05 -6.20 -17.25
C VAL A 216 30.93 -6.13 -18.29
N LYS A 217 30.92 -7.03 -19.28
CA LYS A 217 29.91 -6.96 -20.37
C LYS A 217 28.55 -7.38 -19.87
N ARG A 218 28.49 -8.47 -19.11
CA ARG A 218 27.26 -8.91 -18.44
C ARG A 218 26.74 -7.83 -17.51
N ALA A 219 27.61 -7.23 -16.68
CA ALA A 219 27.23 -6.12 -15.80
C ALA A 219 26.62 -4.92 -16.56
N MET A 220 27.03 -4.68 -17.81
CA MET A 220 26.46 -3.61 -18.65
C MET A 220 25.14 -4.00 -19.30
N GLU A 221 24.97 -5.25 -19.72
CA GLU A 221 23.67 -5.80 -20.14
C GLU A 221 22.65 -5.71 -18.98
N PHE A 222 23.07 -6.02 -17.75
CA PHE A 222 22.27 -5.84 -16.53
C PHE A 222 21.82 -4.39 -16.30
N LEU A 223 22.66 -3.41 -16.66
CA LEU A 223 22.33 -1.99 -16.51
C LEU A 223 21.26 -1.55 -17.53
N HIS A 224 21.21 -2.20 -18.69
CA HIS A 224 20.17 -1.95 -19.71
C HIS A 224 18.85 -2.66 -19.38
N GLU A 225 18.90 -3.73 -18.58
CA GLU A 225 17.69 -4.42 -18.09
C GLU A 225 17.02 -3.69 -16.92
N CYS A 226 17.68 -2.67 -16.34
CA CYS A 226 17.23 -1.99 -15.12
C CYS A 226 17.21 -0.47 -15.26
N ASP A 227 16.02 0.09 -15.45
CA ASP A 227 15.81 1.54 -15.57
C ASP A 227 16.15 2.31 -14.27
N LEU A 228 16.18 1.63 -13.12
CA LEU A 228 16.44 2.23 -11.80
C LEU A 228 17.94 2.42 -11.50
N LEU A 229 18.82 1.71 -12.21
CA LEU A 229 20.26 1.76 -11.98
C LEU A 229 20.95 2.73 -12.92
N LYS A 230 21.72 3.65 -12.37
CA LYS A 230 22.58 4.52 -13.17
C LYS A 230 24.00 3.96 -13.22
N ILE A 231 24.71 4.29 -14.29
CA ILE A 231 26.12 3.94 -14.44
C ILE A 231 26.98 4.48 -13.29
N GLU A 232 26.59 5.63 -12.73
CA GLU A 232 27.22 6.27 -11.57
C GLU A 232 27.25 5.36 -10.33
N ASP A 233 26.21 4.54 -10.15
CA ASP A 233 26.08 3.70 -8.96
C ASP A 233 26.98 2.45 -9.03
N ILE A 234 27.30 1.96 -10.23
CA ILE A 234 28.11 0.75 -10.44
C ILE A 234 29.60 1.06 -10.63
N LEU A 235 29.92 2.27 -11.12
CA LEU A 235 31.29 2.73 -11.35
C LEU A 235 32.27 2.46 -10.19
N PRO A 236 31.90 2.67 -8.90
CA PRO A 236 32.81 2.46 -7.77
C PRO A 236 33.23 1.00 -7.53
N PHE A 237 32.49 0.02 -8.06
CA PHE A 237 32.76 -1.40 -7.85
C PHE A 237 33.72 -1.98 -8.88
N PHE A 238 34.01 -1.26 -9.97
CA PHE A 238 34.93 -1.73 -11.00
C PHE A 238 36.39 -1.53 -10.59
N PRO A 239 37.29 -2.48 -10.90
CA PRO A 239 38.71 -2.31 -10.66
C PRO A 239 39.30 -1.22 -11.59
N ASP A 240 40.33 -0.52 -11.11
CA ASP A 240 40.98 0.63 -11.78
C ASP A 240 41.52 0.35 -13.20
N PHE A 241 41.61 -0.91 -13.62
CA PHE A 241 42.22 -1.35 -14.89
C PHE A 241 41.21 -1.77 -15.98
N VAL A 242 39.91 -1.52 -15.80
CA VAL A 242 38.92 -1.82 -16.85
C VAL A 242 39.02 -0.80 -17.99
N THR A 243 39.04 -1.29 -19.23
CA THR A 243 39.06 -0.45 -20.44
C THR A 243 37.76 0.34 -20.58
N ILE A 244 37.89 1.66 -20.71
CA ILE A 244 36.79 2.64 -20.87
C ILE A 244 35.88 2.31 -22.07
N ASP A 245 36.38 1.57 -23.06
CA ASP A 245 35.62 1.18 -24.25
C ASP A 245 34.31 0.43 -23.93
N HIS A 246 34.24 -0.30 -22.80
CA HIS A 246 33.01 -0.99 -22.39
C HIS A 246 31.92 -0.04 -21.88
N PHE A 247 32.30 1.14 -21.38
CA PHE A 247 31.39 2.08 -20.74
C PHE A 247 31.00 3.24 -21.64
N LYS A 248 31.73 3.45 -22.74
CA LYS A 248 31.57 4.60 -23.62
C LYS A 248 30.11 4.81 -24.05
N ASP A 249 29.46 3.77 -24.54
CA ASP A 249 28.11 3.91 -25.09
C ASP A 249 27.09 4.22 -23.99
N ALA A 250 27.18 3.54 -22.83
CA ALA A 250 26.31 3.82 -21.70
C ALA A 250 26.52 5.22 -21.10
N ILE A 251 27.77 5.69 -21.02
CA ILE A 251 28.07 7.06 -20.56
C ILE A 251 27.50 8.08 -21.55
N ILE A 252 27.62 7.84 -22.86
CA ILE A 252 27.06 8.72 -23.87
C ILE A 252 25.53 8.81 -23.72
N THR A 253 24.85 7.68 -23.54
CA THR A 253 23.39 7.64 -23.34
C THR A 253 23.00 8.41 -22.08
N SER A 254 23.62 8.14 -20.93
CA SER A 254 23.29 8.87 -19.69
C SER A 254 23.57 10.36 -19.80
N LEU A 255 24.67 10.78 -20.46
CA LEU A 255 24.95 12.20 -20.69
C LEU A 255 23.93 12.84 -21.64
N GLN A 256 23.43 12.12 -22.64
CA GLN A 256 22.37 12.60 -23.52
C GLN A 256 21.05 12.79 -22.77
N GLU A 257 20.69 11.84 -21.90
CA GLU A 257 19.51 11.95 -21.04
C GLU A 257 19.62 13.17 -20.10
N TYR A 258 20.74 13.33 -19.41
CA TYR A 258 20.96 14.51 -18.55
C TYR A 258 20.88 15.82 -19.33
N ASN A 259 21.47 15.90 -20.53
CA ASN A 259 21.35 17.10 -21.37
C ASN A 259 19.91 17.37 -21.79
N SER A 260 19.16 16.33 -22.17
CA SER A 260 17.75 16.49 -22.53
C SER A 260 16.89 16.97 -21.36
N HIS A 261 17.10 16.41 -20.15
CA HIS A 261 16.44 16.88 -18.94
C HIS A 261 16.80 18.33 -18.59
N ILE A 262 18.06 18.74 -18.77
CA ILE A 262 18.47 20.12 -18.57
C ILE A 262 17.78 21.05 -19.57
N GLU A 263 17.63 20.62 -20.83
CA GLU A 263 16.91 21.38 -21.86
C GLU A 263 15.42 21.52 -21.51
N THR A 264 14.75 20.43 -21.13
CA THR A 264 13.33 20.49 -20.70
C THR A 264 13.13 21.40 -19.49
N LEU A 265 13.97 21.26 -18.46
CA LEU A 265 13.88 22.12 -17.28
C LEU A 265 14.13 23.59 -17.62
N LYS A 266 15.04 23.87 -18.56
CA LYS A 266 15.30 25.22 -19.04
C LYS A 266 14.11 25.79 -19.81
N GLU A 267 13.47 24.99 -20.66
CA GLU A 267 12.24 25.37 -21.36
C GLU A 267 11.11 25.68 -20.38
N GLU A 268 10.92 24.85 -19.35
CA GLU A 268 9.93 25.10 -18.29
C GLU A 268 10.23 26.40 -17.52
N MET A 269 11.51 26.66 -17.22
CA MET A 269 11.92 27.92 -16.59
C MET A 269 11.66 29.13 -17.48
N ASP A 270 11.94 29.03 -18.78
CA ASP A 270 11.71 30.10 -19.76
C ASP A 270 10.20 30.37 -19.96
N GLU A 271 9.36 29.33 -19.99
CA GLU A 271 7.90 29.46 -20.08
C GLU A 271 7.30 30.11 -18.82
N ALA A 272 7.71 29.64 -17.63
CA ALA A 272 7.25 30.19 -16.36
C ALA A 272 7.66 31.66 -16.19
N THR A 273 8.88 32.01 -16.62
CA THR A 273 9.34 33.40 -16.58
C THR A 273 8.62 34.27 -17.61
N GLY A 274 8.38 33.77 -18.83
CA GLY A 274 7.56 34.45 -19.84
C GLY A 274 6.14 34.76 -19.34
N SER A 275 5.49 33.76 -18.73
CA SER A 275 4.16 33.91 -18.11
C SER A 275 4.17 34.94 -16.99
N ALA A 276 5.18 34.92 -16.12
CA ALA A 276 5.32 35.90 -15.04
C ALA A 276 5.54 37.33 -15.56
N GLU A 277 6.28 37.51 -16.66
CA GLU A 277 6.45 38.81 -17.30
C GLU A 277 5.15 39.33 -17.92
N GLU A 278 4.38 38.46 -18.58
CA GLU A 278 3.07 38.82 -19.13
C GLU A 278 2.11 39.28 -18.03
N ILE A 279 2.00 38.52 -16.94
CA ILE A 279 1.20 38.90 -15.76
C ILE A 279 1.65 40.27 -15.20
N ARG A 280 2.96 40.52 -15.10
CA ARG A 280 3.46 41.83 -14.63
C ARG A 280 3.08 42.97 -15.57
N LYS A 281 3.16 42.77 -16.89
CA LYS A 281 2.74 43.75 -17.90
C LYS A 281 1.23 44.02 -17.80
N GLU A 282 0.43 42.97 -17.62
CA GLU A 282 -1.01 43.11 -17.39
C GLU A 282 -1.30 43.93 -16.14
N ILE A 283 -0.69 43.59 -14.99
CA ILE A 283 -0.84 44.34 -13.74
C ILE A 283 -0.49 45.83 -13.93
N GLN A 284 0.60 46.12 -14.63
CA GLN A 284 0.99 47.50 -14.92
C GLN A 284 -0.04 48.21 -15.82
N SER A 285 -0.57 47.51 -16.82
CA SER A 285 -1.66 48.04 -17.66
C SER A 285 -2.92 48.31 -16.82
N PHE A 286 -3.27 47.42 -15.89
CA PHE A 286 -4.42 47.57 -14.99
C PHE A 286 -4.26 48.74 -14.04
N ARG A 287 -3.05 48.98 -13.50
CA ARG A 287 -2.77 50.15 -12.65
C ARG A 287 -2.96 51.48 -13.38
N ASN A 288 -2.74 51.50 -14.69
CA ASN A 288 -2.88 52.71 -15.51
C ASN A 288 -4.28 52.91 -16.11
N LYS A 289 -5.23 51.99 -15.86
CA LYS A 289 -6.62 52.15 -16.30
C LYS A 289 -7.33 53.13 -15.36
N TYR A 290 -7.87 54.19 -15.93
CA TYR A 290 -8.79 55.10 -15.23
C TYR A 290 -10.22 54.81 -15.68
N SER A 291 -11.17 55.02 -14.77
CA SER A 291 -12.60 54.88 -15.07
C SER A 291 -13.31 56.19 -14.72
N THR A 292 -14.11 56.70 -15.65
CA THR A 292 -14.85 57.95 -15.48
C THR A 292 -16.27 57.65 -14.99
N VAL A 293 -16.66 58.24 -13.86
CA VAL A 293 -18.02 58.16 -13.32
C VAL A 293 -18.79 59.41 -13.72
N LYS A 294 -19.99 59.24 -14.29
CA LYS A 294 -20.91 60.32 -14.65
C LYS A 294 -21.91 60.54 -13.51
N ALA A 295 -22.41 61.77 -13.36
CA ALA A 295 -23.36 62.13 -12.31
C ALA A 295 -24.71 61.38 -12.38
N ASN A 296 -25.05 60.78 -13.53
CA ASN A 296 -26.28 60.01 -13.73
C ASN A 296 -26.09 58.49 -13.55
N ASP A 297 -24.91 58.06 -13.11
CA ASP A 297 -24.64 56.65 -12.85
C ASP A 297 -25.40 56.18 -11.60
N LYS A 298 -25.95 54.97 -11.69
CA LYS A 298 -26.79 54.35 -10.67
C LYS A 298 -26.08 53.16 -10.05
N CYS A 299 -26.42 52.86 -8.80
CA CYS A 299 -25.99 51.64 -8.12
C CYS A 299 -26.65 50.42 -8.76
N ALA A 300 -25.89 49.36 -9.01
CA ALA A 300 -26.40 48.16 -9.65
C ALA A 300 -27.32 47.32 -8.73
N ALA A 301 -27.21 47.46 -7.41
CA ALA A 301 -28.09 46.79 -6.44
C ALA A 301 -29.42 47.52 -6.22
N CYS A 302 -29.40 48.84 -5.99
CA CYS A 302 -30.60 49.60 -5.59
C CYS A 302 -31.12 50.60 -6.64
N ASN A 303 -30.45 50.75 -7.79
CA ASN A 303 -30.80 51.66 -8.88
C ASN A 303 -30.90 53.17 -8.53
N TYR A 304 -30.49 53.59 -7.34
CA TYR A 304 -30.42 55.01 -6.94
C TYR A 304 -29.12 55.68 -7.43
N PRO A 305 -29.10 57.03 -7.59
CA PRO A 305 -27.91 57.78 -8.00
C PRO A 305 -26.71 57.57 -7.05
N LEU A 306 -25.53 57.31 -7.62
CA LEU A 306 -24.32 56.97 -6.85
C LEU A 306 -23.78 58.12 -6.01
N MET A 307 -23.93 59.36 -6.46
CA MET A 307 -23.34 60.55 -5.84
C MET A 307 -23.95 60.92 -4.47
N THR A 308 -24.99 60.22 -4.04
CA THR A 308 -25.68 60.47 -2.76
C THR A 308 -24.99 59.82 -1.56
N ARG A 309 -24.15 58.79 -1.77
CA ARG A 309 -23.48 58.02 -0.73
C ARG A 309 -22.05 57.66 -1.14
N GLY A 310 -21.25 57.14 -0.22
CA GLY A 310 -19.97 56.49 -0.57
C GLY A 310 -20.22 55.33 -1.53
N PHE A 311 -19.41 55.22 -2.58
CA PHE A 311 -19.58 54.19 -3.60
C PHE A 311 -18.27 53.47 -3.90
N TYR A 312 -18.40 52.20 -4.29
CA TYR A 312 -17.33 51.37 -4.84
C TYR A 312 -17.44 51.29 -6.35
N LEU A 313 -16.29 51.40 -7.01
CA LEU A 313 -16.16 51.22 -8.44
C LEU A 313 -15.20 50.07 -8.69
N PHE A 314 -15.71 48.97 -9.21
CA PHE A 314 -14.88 47.82 -9.56
C PHE A 314 -14.21 48.01 -10.93
N PRO A 315 -13.05 47.38 -11.18
CA PRO A 315 -12.40 47.39 -12.48
C PRO A 315 -13.26 46.84 -13.63
N CYS A 316 -14.29 46.04 -13.32
CA CYS A 316 -15.31 45.55 -14.26
C CYS A 316 -16.42 46.58 -14.59
N GLN A 317 -16.28 47.84 -14.17
CA GLN A 317 -17.22 48.96 -14.36
C GLN A 317 -18.53 48.89 -13.56
N HIS A 318 -18.75 47.85 -12.77
CA HIS A 318 -19.86 47.79 -11.83
C HIS A 318 -19.68 48.76 -10.67
N LYS A 319 -20.78 49.40 -10.29
CA LYS A 319 -20.83 50.48 -9.31
C LYS A 319 -21.85 50.13 -8.24
N PHE A 320 -21.44 50.20 -6.98
CA PHE A 320 -22.29 49.90 -5.84
C PHE A 320 -22.17 50.97 -4.77
N HIS A 321 -23.21 51.21 -3.98
CA HIS A 321 -23.07 51.95 -2.73
C HIS A 321 -22.35 51.09 -1.71
N SER A 322 -21.66 51.73 -0.75
CA SER A 322 -21.01 51.02 0.36
C SER A 322 -21.98 50.12 1.12
N ASP A 323 -23.17 50.63 1.38
CA ASP A 323 -24.17 49.96 2.21
C ASP A 323 -24.76 48.77 1.46
N CYS A 324 -25.12 48.96 0.20
CA CYS A 324 -25.66 47.88 -0.64
C CYS A 324 -24.64 46.77 -0.89
N LEU A 325 -23.36 47.11 -1.03
CA LEU A 325 -22.31 46.09 -1.19
C LEU A 325 -22.15 45.28 0.10
N ILE A 326 -22.16 45.95 1.26
CA ILE A 326 -22.05 45.28 2.56
C ILE A 326 -23.25 44.36 2.81
N GLU A 327 -24.47 44.82 2.54
CA GLU A 327 -25.71 44.05 2.72
C GLU A 327 -25.68 42.75 1.91
N GLU A 328 -25.23 42.81 0.65
CA GLU A 328 -25.16 41.64 -0.25
C GLU A 328 -23.98 40.70 0.08
N VAL A 329 -22.88 41.22 0.64
CA VAL A 329 -21.68 40.43 0.95
C VAL A 329 -21.80 39.68 2.28
N ILE A 330 -22.50 40.23 3.29
CA ILE A 330 -22.71 39.61 4.61
C ILE A 330 -23.33 38.19 4.54
N PRO A 331 -24.37 37.88 3.75
CA PRO A 331 -24.97 36.54 3.73
C PRO A 331 -24.04 35.47 3.16
N ASN A 332 -23.06 35.84 2.31
CA ASN A 332 -22.23 34.88 1.55
C ASN A 332 -20.79 34.71 2.07
N LEU A 333 -20.37 35.52 3.04
CA LEU A 333 -19.08 35.36 3.71
C LEU A 333 -19.04 34.14 4.64
N THR A 334 -17.86 33.55 4.87
CA THR A 334 -17.66 32.53 5.92
C THR A 334 -17.92 33.12 7.32
N THR A 335 -18.45 32.35 8.26
CA THR A 335 -18.82 32.80 9.63
C THR A 335 -17.71 33.59 10.35
N THR A 336 -16.45 33.22 10.14
CA THR A 336 -15.27 33.94 10.67
C THR A 336 -15.10 35.34 10.08
N LYS A 337 -15.28 35.48 8.76
CA LYS A 337 -15.24 36.77 8.05
C LYS A 337 -16.47 37.62 8.36
N LYS A 338 -17.66 37.02 8.52
CA LYS A 338 -18.89 37.73 8.97
C LYS A 338 -18.66 38.39 10.33
N ASN A 339 -18.17 37.63 11.32
CA ASN A 339 -17.88 38.16 12.65
C ASN A 339 -16.82 39.27 12.60
N ARG A 340 -15.81 39.13 11.74
CA ARG A 340 -14.78 40.15 11.54
C ARG A 340 -15.35 41.44 10.94
N VAL A 341 -16.23 41.35 9.94
CA VAL A 341 -16.91 42.51 9.33
C VAL A 341 -17.82 43.22 10.34
N VAL A 342 -18.60 42.46 11.12
CA VAL A 342 -19.47 43.02 12.18
C VAL A 342 -18.65 43.69 13.29
N ASP A 343 -17.53 43.07 13.70
CA ASP A 343 -16.62 43.66 14.70
C ASP A 343 -15.96 44.95 14.18
N LEU A 344 -15.58 45.01 12.90
CA LEU A 344 -15.02 46.20 12.27
C LEU A 344 -16.07 47.31 12.12
N GLN A 345 -17.32 46.97 11.77
CA GLN A 345 -18.44 47.91 11.75
C GLN A 345 -18.76 48.47 13.13
N ARG A 346 -18.75 47.62 14.17
CA ARG A 346 -18.95 48.06 15.57
C ARG A 346 -17.86 49.05 15.98
N LYS A 347 -16.59 48.76 15.67
CA LYS A 347 -15.45 49.65 15.95
C LYS A 347 -15.55 50.98 15.19
N LEU A 348 -16.05 50.97 13.95
CA LEU A 348 -16.28 52.20 13.18
C LEU A 348 -17.42 53.03 13.79
N ALA A 349 -18.53 52.41 14.18
CA ALA A 349 -19.66 53.09 14.81
C ALA A 349 -19.33 53.65 16.21
N GLU A 350 -18.55 52.92 17.02
CA GLU A 350 -18.00 53.39 18.30
C GLU A 350 -17.10 54.63 18.09
N HIS A 351 -16.31 54.64 17.01
CA HIS A 351 -15.40 55.74 16.70
C HIS A 351 -16.10 56.96 16.07
N GLU A 352 -17.24 56.78 15.39
CA GLU A 352 -18.10 57.86 14.90
C GLU A 352 -18.95 58.50 16.01
N SER A 353 -19.52 57.69 16.90
CA SER A 353 -20.26 58.17 18.08
C SER A 353 -19.36 58.94 19.06
N SER A 354 -18.09 58.52 19.20
CA SER A 354 -17.05 59.24 19.94
C SER A 354 -16.78 60.66 19.37
N LYS A 355 -16.80 60.81 18.04
CA LYS A 355 -16.66 62.12 17.37
C LYS A 355 -17.87 63.03 17.60
N LEU A 356 -19.07 62.46 17.63
CA LEU A 356 -20.32 63.21 17.89
C LEU A 356 -20.41 63.71 19.35
N GLN A 357 -19.85 62.99 20.32
CA GLN A 357 -19.74 63.46 21.71
C GLN A 357 -18.62 64.50 21.90
N GLN A 358 -17.50 64.40 21.18
CA GLN A 358 -16.40 65.37 21.26
C GLN A 358 -16.69 66.71 20.54
N GLN A 359 -17.70 66.80 19.66
CA GLN A 359 -18.08 68.07 19.01
C GLN A 359 -18.72 69.10 19.96
N GLN A 360 -19.03 68.75 21.22
CA GLN A 360 -19.45 69.72 22.25
C GLN A 360 -18.27 70.31 23.05
N SER A 361 -17.05 69.77 22.89
CA SER A 361 -15.84 70.29 23.53
C SER A 361 -14.83 70.67 22.45
N ASN A 362 -14.53 71.97 22.35
CA ASN A 362 -13.75 72.61 21.28
C ASN A 362 -12.24 72.27 21.31
N ASP A 363 -11.87 71.00 21.54
CA ASP A 363 -10.47 70.55 21.59
C ASP A 363 -10.10 69.68 20.38
N LEU A 364 -9.33 70.32 19.51
CA LEU A 364 -8.79 69.83 18.25
C LEU A 364 -7.67 68.79 18.50
N SER A 365 -8.02 67.55 18.86
CA SER A 365 -7.04 66.46 19.04
C SER A 365 -6.99 65.50 17.83
N SER A 366 -6.19 65.89 16.84
CA SER A 366 -5.95 65.24 15.54
C SER A 366 -5.15 63.92 15.60
N LEU A 367 -5.28 63.08 16.64
CA LEU A 367 -4.38 61.93 16.87
C LEU A 367 -4.96 60.53 16.53
N ASN A 368 -6.26 60.39 16.23
CA ASN A 368 -6.89 59.09 15.94
C ASN A 368 -7.31 58.86 14.46
N ILE A 369 -6.94 59.77 13.56
CA ILE A 369 -7.24 59.67 12.12
C ILE A 369 -6.58 58.43 11.45
N PRO A 370 -5.32 58.05 11.77
CA PRO A 370 -4.67 56.90 11.11
C PRO A 370 -5.39 55.58 11.36
N LYS A 371 -5.75 55.31 12.62
CA LYS A 371 -6.41 54.05 13.02
C LYS A 371 -7.79 53.88 12.37
N HIS A 372 -8.52 54.97 12.19
CA HIS A 372 -9.82 54.94 11.51
C HIS A 372 -9.68 54.64 10.02
N LEU A 373 -8.63 55.15 9.36
CA LEU A 373 -8.35 54.87 7.95
C LEU A 373 -7.89 53.42 7.77
N ASP A 374 -7.09 52.88 8.69
CA ASP A 374 -6.63 51.49 8.65
C ASP A 374 -7.78 50.50 8.86
N ILE A 375 -8.68 50.76 9.82
CA ILE A 375 -9.88 49.93 10.07
C ILE A 375 -10.83 49.97 8.87
N LYS A 376 -10.97 51.14 8.24
CA LYS A 376 -11.77 51.28 7.02
C LYS A 376 -11.11 50.55 5.85
N ALA A 377 -9.80 50.66 5.66
CA ALA A 377 -9.08 49.92 4.62
C ALA A 377 -9.20 48.40 4.81
N GLU A 378 -9.10 47.89 6.03
CA GLU A 378 -9.31 46.45 6.33
C GLU A 378 -10.75 46.00 6.02
N LEU A 379 -11.74 46.86 6.28
CA LEU A 379 -13.13 46.59 5.91
C LEU A 379 -13.31 46.61 4.38
N ASP A 380 -12.75 47.62 3.71
CA ASP A 380 -12.81 47.81 2.27
C ASP A 380 -12.11 46.64 1.55
N ASP A 381 -10.98 46.14 2.04
CA ASP A 381 -10.27 44.96 1.48
C ASP A 381 -11.08 43.67 1.59
N LEU A 382 -11.83 43.50 2.69
CA LEU A 382 -12.68 42.33 2.89
C LEU A 382 -13.95 42.39 2.00
N VAL A 383 -14.58 43.56 1.93
CA VAL A 383 -15.87 43.76 1.26
C VAL A 383 -15.72 43.97 -0.25
N ALA A 384 -14.66 44.64 -0.71
CA ALA A 384 -14.41 44.93 -2.13
C ALA A 384 -13.40 43.96 -2.79
N SER A 385 -13.15 42.80 -2.17
CA SER A 385 -12.27 41.76 -2.72
C SER A 385 -12.76 41.19 -4.06
N GLU A 386 -14.08 41.10 -4.24
CA GLU A 386 -14.70 40.57 -5.46
C GLU A 386 -15.89 41.44 -5.89
N CYS A 387 -16.14 41.51 -7.20
CA CYS A 387 -17.37 42.12 -7.71
C CYS A 387 -18.52 41.11 -7.64
N LEU A 388 -19.66 41.52 -7.10
CA LEU A 388 -20.87 40.69 -6.98
C LEU A 388 -21.32 40.03 -8.29
N TYR A 389 -21.07 40.64 -9.46
CA TYR A 389 -21.51 40.12 -10.76
C TYR A 389 -20.42 39.42 -11.58
N CYS A 390 -19.14 39.66 -11.27
CA CYS A 390 -18.02 39.16 -12.08
C CYS A 390 -17.04 38.26 -11.32
N GLY A 391 -17.21 38.11 -10.00
CA GLY A 391 -16.41 37.23 -9.17
C GLY A 391 -17.10 35.90 -8.90
N ASP A 392 -16.45 35.09 -8.06
CA ASP A 392 -16.94 33.77 -7.64
C ASP A 392 -18.26 33.85 -6.86
N PHE A 393 -18.62 35.04 -6.38
CA PHE A 393 -19.93 35.34 -5.79
C PHE A 393 -21.10 34.89 -6.68
N MET A 394 -21.10 35.22 -7.99
CA MET A 394 -22.19 34.79 -8.87
C MET A 394 -22.28 33.28 -8.97
N ILE A 395 -21.12 32.61 -9.09
CA ILE A 395 -21.05 31.16 -9.24
C ILE A 395 -21.66 30.46 -8.02
N ARG A 396 -21.34 30.94 -6.82
CA ARG A 396 -21.90 30.39 -5.56
C ARG A 396 -23.38 30.69 -5.35
N CYS A 397 -23.89 31.76 -5.95
CA CYS A 397 -25.31 32.09 -5.90
C CYS A 397 -26.16 31.28 -6.89
N VAL A 398 -25.55 30.61 -7.88
CA VAL A 398 -26.30 29.68 -8.77
C VAL A 398 -26.82 28.47 -8.00
N ASP A 399 -26.06 27.99 -7.01
CA ASP A 399 -26.41 26.82 -6.21
C ASP A 399 -27.39 27.14 -5.07
N LYS A 400 -27.73 28.42 -4.87
CA LYS A 400 -28.71 28.84 -3.86
C LYS A 400 -30.12 28.83 -4.47
N PRO A 401 -31.10 28.16 -3.84
CA PRO A 401 -32.47 28.26 -4.28
C PRO A 401 -32.93 29.72 -4.19
N PHE A 402 -33.72 30.16 -5.18
CA PHE A 402 -34.25 31.53 -5.24
C PHE A 402 -35.20 31.87 -4.08
N ILE A 403 -35.66 30.86 -3.37
CA ILE A 403 -36.54 30.93 -2.21
C ILE A 403 -35.83 30.11 -1.12
N ASP A 404 -35.58 30.69 0.05
CA ASP A 404 -35.10 29.93 1.20
C ASP A 404 -36.20 28.95 1.65
N GLU A 405 -35.85 27.72 2.09
CA GLU A 405 -36.83 26.71 2.53
C GLU A 405 -37.84 27.27 3.56
N GLU A 406 -37.42 28.24 4.39
CA GLU A 406 -38.28 28.94 5.35
C GLU A 406 -39.29 29.90 4.71
N GLU A 407 -38.95 30.54 3.57
CA GLU A 407 -39.87 31.37 2.78
C GLU A 407 -40.79 30.51 1.90
N GLU A 408 -40.32 29.33 1.48
CA GLU A 408 -41.13 28.32 0.78
C GLU A 408 -42.21 27.77 1.72
N ASP A 409 -41.89 27.48 2.98
CA ASP A 409 -42.86 27.08 4.01
C ASP A 409 -43.86 28.19 4.38
N GLN A 410 -43.40 29.44 4.45
CA GLN A 410 -44.28 30.59 4.70
C GLN A 410 -45.20 30.91 3.52
N SER A 411 -44.71 30.78 2.29
CA SER A 411 -45.53 30.96 1.09
C SER A 411 -46.53 29.80 0.94
N HIS A 412 -46.12 28.54 1.17
CA HIS A 412 -47.02 27.39 1.21
C HIS A 412 -48.10 27.48 2.30
N SER A 413 -47.77 28.01 3.48
CA SER A 413 -48.75 28.22 4.56
C SER A 413 -49.67 29.42 4.34
N SER A 414 -49.28 30.40 3.53
CA SER A 414 -50.15 31.51 3.13
C SER A 414 -51.12 31.18 1.99
N TRP A 415 -50.87 30.07 1.27
CA TRP A 415 -51.71 29.57 0.17
C TRP A 415 -52.65 28.43 0.58
N ASN A 416 -52.47 27.85 1.77
CA ASN A 416 -53.43 26.96 2.45
C ASN A 416 -54.26 27.74 3.47
#